data_AF-A0A9K3DS87-F1
#
_entry.id   AF-A0A9K3DS87-F1
#
_cell.length_a   1.000
_cell.length_b   1.000
_cell.length_c   1.000
_cell.angle_alpha   90.00
_cell.angle_beta   90.00
_cell.angle_gamma   90.00
#
_symmetry.space_group_name_H-M   'P 1'
#
loop_
_entity.id
_entity.type
_entity.pdbx_description
1 polymer ?
#
loop_
_entity_poly.entity_id
_entity_poly.type
_entity_poly.pdbx_seq_one_letter_code
_entity_poly.pdbx_strand_id
1 'polypeptide(L)'
;MDLNHDNDVVVMKTKKKKIRSLWTDDTHMIFLELCLNEVRVGNKPTGYFNKFGYENLEKYMKERTGKTFDHKQIKNHWETMKKEWKLYDRLMRLESGIGWDPVRKTIDASDEWWDEKIKFWEIRTFPS
;
A
#
# COMPACT_ATOMS: atom_id res chain seq x y z
N MET A 1 -15.10 -1.16 -60.41
CA MET A 1 -13.80 -0.84 -59.81
C MET A 1 -14.00 0.47 -59.05
N ASP A 2 -14.09 0.57 -57.74
CA ASP A 2 -13.89 -0.34 -56.57
C ASP A 2 -14.77 0.27 -55.44
N LEU A 3 -15.67 -0.46 -54.78
CA LEU A 3 -15.56 -1.17 -53.49
C LEU A 3 -14.96 -0.38 -52.30
N ASN A 4 -15.54 -0.66 -51.10
CA ASN A 4 -15.22 -0.28 -49.70
C ASN A 4 -16.12 0.86 -49.17
N HIS A 5 -17.21 0.66 -48.42
CA HIS A 5 -17.50 -0.25 -47.30
C HIS A 5 -16.37 -0.32 -46.28
N ASP A 6 -16.32 0.65 -45.39
CA ASP A 6 -15.77 0.42 -44.05
C ASP A 6 -16.67 1.04 -42.99
N ASN A 7 -16.97 0.15 -42.06
CA ASN A 7 -17.96 0.22 -41.01
C ASN A 7 -17.19 0.68 -39.77
N ASP A 8 -17.19 1.97 -39.46
CA ASP A 8 -16.51 2.48 -38.27
C ASP A 8 -17.30 2.04 -37.03
N VAL A 9 -16.83 0.92 -36.50
CA VAL A 9 -17.18 0.32 -35.22
C VAL A 9 -17.32 1.42 -34.18
N VAL A 10 -18.55 1.56 -33.66
CA VAL A 10 -18.83 2.33 -32.45
C VAL A 10 -18.00 1.72 -31.32
N VAL A 11 -16.80 2.25 -31.10
CA VAL A 11 -15.96 1.92 -29.95
C VAL A 11 -16.70 2.43 -28.73
N MET A 12 -17.48 1.54 -28.11
CA MET A 12 -18.10 1.78 -26.82
C MET A 12 -16.98 2.06 -25.81
N LYS A 13 -16.74 3.33 -25.52
CA LYS A 13 -15.89 3.76 -24.40
C LYS A 13 -16.54 3.28 -23.11
N THR A 14 -16.21 2.07 -22.68
CA THR A 14 -16.60 1.55 -21.37
C THR A 14 -15.92 2.44 -20.32
N LYS A 15 -16.71 3.30 -19.66
CA LYS A 15 -16.26 4.02 -18.47
C LYS A 15 -15.86 2.97 -17.43
N LYS A 16 -14.54 2.75 -17.23
CA LYS A 16 -14.02 1.95 -16.12
C LYS A 16 -14.63 2.52 -14.84
N LYS A 17 -15.53 1.77 -14.21
CA LYS A 17 -16.05 2.09 -12.88
C LYS A 17 -14.82 2.19 -11.98
N LYS A 18 -14.49 3.41 -11.50
CA LYS A 18 -13.39 3.63 -10.56
C LYS A 18 -13.71 2.79 -9.32
N ILE A 19 -13.05 1.64 -9.18
CA ILE A 19 -13.16 0.81 -7.99
C ILE A 19 -12.68 1.70 -6.86
N ARG A 20 -13.60 2.14 -5.99
CA ARG A 20 -13.22 2.86 -4.79
C ARG A 20 -12.44 1.86 -3.95
N SER A 21 -11.13 2.09 -3.81
CA SER A 21 -10.29 1.32 -2.90
C SER A 21 -10.95 1.31 -1.53
N LEU A 22 -11.08 0.13 -0.93
CA LEU A 22 -11.56 0.00 0.45
C LEU A 22 -10.60 0.70 1.43
N TRP A 23 -9.32 0.73 1.07
CA TRP A 23 -8.22 1.38 1.78
C TRP A 23 -7.99 2.79 1.19
N THR A 24 -8.78 3.76 1.66
CA THR A 24 -8.47 5.19 1.58
C THR A 24 -7.55 5.58 2.74
N ASP A 25 -6.93 6.76 2.67
CA ASP A 25 -6.05 7.30 3.72
C ASP A 25 -6.74 7.27 5.09
N ASP A 26 -8.01 7.68 5.17
CA ASP A 26 -8.79 7.63 6.42
C ASP A 26 -8.90 6.21 6.99
N THR A 27 -9.27 5.22 6.16
CA THR A 27 -9.34 3.81 6.59
C THR A 27 -7.97 3.24 6.95
N HIS A 28 -6.90 3.71 6.30
CA HIS A 28 -5.53 3.31 6.63
C HIS A 28 -5.12 3.87 8.00
N MET A 29 -5.43 5.14 8.29
CA MET A 29 -5.14 5.76 9.59
C MET A 29 -5.91 5.08 10.73
N ILE A 30 -7.19 4.78 10.52
CA ILE A 30 -7.98 4.00 11.49
C ILE A 30 -7.34 2.63 11.73
N PHE A 31 -6.92 1.94 10.67
CA PHE A 31 -6.26 0.65 10.78
C PHE A 31 -4.97 0.72 11.59
N LEU A 32 -4.13 1.74 11.36
CA LEU A 32 -2.90 1.97 12.12
C LEU A 32 -3.18 2.18 13.61
N GLU A 33 -4.15 3.01 13.96
CA GLU A 33 -4.56 3.24 15.35
C GLU A 33 -4.97 1.94 16.03
N LEU A 34 -5.78 1.12 15.36
CA LEU A 34 -6.23 -0.16 15.88
C LEU A 34 -5.06 -1.15 16.04
N CYS A 35 -4.17 -1.25 15.06
CA CYS A 35 -2.95 -2.05 15.17
C CYS A 35 -2.09 -1.63 16.37
N LEU A 36 -1.90 -0.33 16.59
CA LEU A 36 -1.17 0.22 17.73
C LEU A 36 -1.80 -0.20 19.07
N ASN A 37 -3.13 -0.14 19.17
CA ASN A 37 -3.84 -0.54 20.37
C ASN A 37 -3.71 -2.04 20.63
N GLU A 38 -3.87 -2.90 19.61
CA GLU A 38 -3.70 -4.35 19.76
C GLU A 38 -2.25 -4.74 20.15
N VAL A 39 -1.25 -4.02 19.63
CA VAL A 39 0.15 -4.20 20.06
C VAL A 39 0.34 -3.82 21.53
N ARG A 40 -0.25 -2.71 21.99
CA ARG A 40 -0.16 -2.26 23.40
C ARG A 40 -0.81 -3.26 24.36
N VAL A 41 -1.89 -3.91 23.94
CA VAL A 41 -2.60 -4.93 24.72
C VAL A 41 -1.87 -6.30 24.69
N GLY A 42 -0.83 -6.45 23.87
CA GLY A 42 -0.03 -7.67 23.80
C GLY A 42 -0.58 -8.73 22.84
N ASN A 43 -1.56 -8.39 22.00
CA ASN A 43 -2.11 -9.30 20.99
C ASN A 43 -1.20 -9.53 19.78
N LYS A 44 0.03 -9.02 19.84
CA LYS A 44 1.11 -9.30 18.90
C LYS A 44 2.32 -9.90 19.63
N PRO A 45 2.20 -11.09 20.24
CA PRO A 45 3.28 -11.70 21.04
C PRO A 45 4.49 -12.11 20.19
N THR A 46 4.34 -12.18 18.86
CA THR A 46 5.42 -12.50 17.91
C THR A 46 5.52 -11.44 16.81
N GLY A 47 6.08 -11.79 15.64
CA GLY A 47 6.05 -10.95 14.45
C GLY A 47 4.66 -10.67 13.86
N TYR A 48 3.62 -11.36 14.34
CA TYR A 48 2.24 -11.31 13.82
C TYR A 48 1.22 -11.15 14.95
N PHE A 49 0.04 -10.62 14.62
CA PHE A 49 -1.10 -10.63 15.53
C PHE A 49 -1.54 -12.07 15.80
N ASN A 50 -1.97 -12.34 17.02
CA ASN A 50 -2.62 -13.59 17.38
C ASN A 50 -4.06 -13.60 16.81
N LYS A 51 -4.77 -14.73 16.97
CA LYS A 51 -6.13 -14.88 16.45
C LYS A 51 -7.07 -13.78 16.98
N PHE A 52 -7.03 -13.52 18.29
CA PHE A 52 -7.85 -12.49 18.93
C PHE A 52 -7.55 -11.08 18.41
N GLY A 53 -6.29 -10.77 18.14
CA GLY A 53 -5.88 -9.49 17.56
C GLY A 53 -6.48 -9.30 16.16
N TYR A 54 -6.47 -10.32 15.31
CA TYR A 54 -7.13 -10.23 14.00
C TYR A 54 -8.66 -10.12 14.11
N GLU A 55 -9.30 -10.90 15.00
CA GLU A 55 -10.75 -10.81 15.25
C GLU A 55 -11.16 -9.41 15.75
N ASN A 56 -10.37 -8.81 16.64
CA ASN A 56 -10.57 -7.45 17.12
C ASN A 56 -10.38 -6.42 16.00
N LEU A 57 -9.33 -6.55 15.18
CA LEU A 57 -9.10 -5.66 14.04
C LEU A 57 -10.27 -5.70 13.06
N GLU A 58 -10.78 -6.88 12.71
CA GLU A 58 -11.94 -7.04 11.82
C GLU A 58 -13.19 -6.38 12.41
N LYS A 59 -13.46 -6.63 13.69
CA LYS A 59 -14.60 -6.06 14.42
C LYS A 59 -14.51 -4.52 14.46
N TYR A 60 -13.39 -3.97 14.94
CA TYR A 60 -13.23 -2.54 15.13
C TYR A 60 -13.13 -1.78 13.80
N MET A 61 -12.56 -2.40 12.75
CA MET A 61 -12.59 -1.84 11.41
C MET A 61 -14.02 -1.68 10.91
N LYS A 62 -14.87 -2.70 11.11
CA LYS A 62 -16.30 -2.63 10.75
C LYS A 62 -17.03 -1.55 11.54
N GLU A 63 -16.80 -1.46 12.84
CA GLU A 63 -17.43 -0.46 13.71
C GLU A 63 -17.02 0.97 13.36
N ARG A 64 -15.73 1.22 13.07
CA ARG A 64 -15.20 2.57 12.84
C ARG A 64 -15.41 3.07 11.41
N THR A 65 -15.42 2.17 10.43
CA THR A 65 -15.45 2.56 9.01
C THR A 65 -16.81 2.26 8.36
N GLY A 66 -17.66 1.47 9.01
CA GLY A 66 -18.90 0.94 8.45
C GLY A 66 -18.70 -0.09 7.32
N LYS A 67 -17.45 -0.44 6.98
CA LYS A 67 -17.11 -1.36 5.89
C LYS A 67 -16.69 -2.72 6.46
N THR A 68 -17.10 -3.79 5.79
CA THR A 68 -16.64 -5.14 6.11
C THR A 68 -15.33 -5.43 5.39
N PHE A 69 -14.32 -5.82 6.14
CA PHE A 69 -13.05 -6.31 5.62
C PHE A 69 -12.95 -7.81 5.87
N ASP A 70 -12.57 -8.56 4.85
CA ASP A 70 -12.24 -9.98 5.00
C ASP A 70 -10.90 -10.16 5.72
N HIS A 71 -10.73 -11.25 6.44
CA HIS A 71 -9.49 -11.59 7.14
C HIS A 71 -8.27 -11.49 6.23
N LYS A 72 -8.39 -12.00 4.99
CA LYS A 72 -7.30 -11.97 4.01
C LYS A 72 -6.95 -10.54 3.62
N GLN A 73 -7.93 -9.63 3.55
CA GLN A 73 -7.69 -8.23 3.21
C GLN A 73 -6.90 -7.53 4.32
N ILE A 74 -7.29 -7.72 5.59
CA ILE A 74 -6.58 -7.16 6.74
C ILE A 74 -5.14 -7.70 6.82
N LYS A 75 -4.98 -9.02 6.69
CA LYS A 75 -3.67 -9.66 6.72
C LYS A 75 -2.76 -9.17 5.60
N ASN A 76 -3.27 -9.09 4.38
CA ASN A 76 -2.50 -8.60 3.24
C ASN A 76 -2.09 -7.14 3.43
N HIS A 77 -3.01 -6.30 3.92
CA HIS A 77 -2.73 -4.88 4.18
C HIS A 77 -1.62 -4.71 5.23
N TRP A 78 -1.68 -5.47 6.32
CA TRP A 78 -0.62 -5.51 7.34
C TRP A 78 0.73 -5.94 6.78
N GLU A 79 0.77 -6.99 5.95
CA GLU A 79 2.02 -7.46 5.35
C GLU A 79 2.60 -6.46 4.33
N THR A 80 1.77 -5.80 3.53
CA THR A 80 2.20 -4.72 2.63
C THR A 80 2.82 -3.58 3.43
N MET A 81 2.15 -3.12 4.48
CA MET A 81 2.64 -2.06 5.34
C MET A 81 3.96 -2.41 6.02
N LYS A 82 4.14 -3.66 6.47
CA LYS A 82 5.44 -4.14 6.98
C LYS A 82 6.55 -4.08 5.93
N LYS A 83 6.25 -4.40 4.67
CA LYS A 83 7.22 -4.34 3.58
C LYS A 83 7.60 -2.89 3.28
N GLU A 84 6.62 -2.00 3.18
CA GLU A 84 6.83 -0.57 2.97
C GLU A 84 7.65 0.04 4.11
N TRP A 85 7.34 -0.28 5.37
CA TRP A 85 8.13 0.16 6.51
C TRP A 85 9.57 -0.35 6.47
N LYS A 86 9.80 -1.63 6.12
CA LYS A 86 11.16 -2.16 5.98
C LYS A 86 11.93 -1.50 4.85
N LEU A 87 11.26 -1.14 3.76
CA LEU A 87 11.84 -0.39 2.67
C LEU A 87 12.24 1.01 3.16
N TYR A 88 11.31 1.70 3.83
CA TYR A 88 11.56 3.01 4.43
C TYR A 88 12.73 2.98 5.44
N ASP A 89 12.71 2.07 6.41
CA ASP A 89 13.78 1.91 7.41
C ASP A 89 15.13 1.61 6.75
N ARG A 90 15.15 0.78 5.69
CA ARG A 90 16.36 0.51 4.90
C ARG A 90 16.87 1.77 4.19
N LEU A 91 15.99 2.53 3.54
CA LEU A 91 16.36 3.78 2.87
C LEU A 91 16.94 4.79 3.87
N MET A 92 16.30 4.94 5.03
CA MET A 92 16.74 5.85 6.08
C MET A 92 18.08 5.42 6.73
N ARG A 93 18.37 4.12 6.82
CA ARG A 93 19.59 3.60 7.47
C ARG A 93 20.81 3.51 6.55
N LEU A 94 20.61 3.19 5.28
CA LEU A 94 21.73 2.95 4.36
C LEU A 94 22.36 4.25 3.85
N GLU A 95 21.68 5.38 3.98
CA GLU A 95 22.06 6.60 3.27
C GLU A 95 22.16 7.79 4.21
N SER A 96 23.34 7.90 4.81
CA SER A 96 23.81 9.14 5.44
C SER A 96 24.02 10.20 4.35
N GLY A 97 23.14 11.19 4.29
CA GLY A 97 23.26 12.33 3.37
C GLY A 97 21.98 12.80 2.71
N ILE A 98 20.86 12.08 2.88
CA ILE A 98 19.58 12.47 2.29
C ILE A 98 18.80 13.34 3.27
N GLY A 99 18.32 14.50 2.80
CA GLY A 99 17.44 15.35 3.58
C GLY A 99 16.08 14.69 3.76
N TRP A 100 15.49 14.82 4.94
CA TRP A 100 14.05 14.59 5.10
C TRP A 100 13.33 15.90 4.79
N ASP A 101 12.38 15.91 3.85
CA ASP A 101 11.51 17.07 3.65
C ASP A 101 10.35 17.02 4.66
N PRO A 102 10.34 17.87 5.70
CA PRO A 102 9.28 17.88 6.71
C PRO A 102 7.95 18.44 6.16
N VAL A 103 7.98 19.17 5.06
CA VAL A 103 6.80 19.78 4.42
C VAL A 103 6.10 18.76 3.52
N ARG A 104 6.88 18.07 2.67
CA ARG A 104 6.34 17.04 1.76
C ARG A 104 6.17 15.68 2.43
N LYS A 105 6.78 15.49 3.61
CA LYS A 105 6.88 14.20 4.32
C LYS A 105 7.48 13.10 3.43
N THR A 106 8.43 13.47 2.59
CA THR A 106 9.12 12.59 1.66
C THR A 106 10.62 12.72 1.83
N ILE A 107 11.34 11.72 1.33
CA ILE A 107 12.81 11.77 1.21
C ILE A 107 13.15 12.84 0.17
N ASP A 108 13.93 13.85 0.58
CA ASP A 108 14.42 14.93 -0.28
C ASP A 108 15.74 14.48 -0.93
N ALA A 109 15.61 13.91 -2.13
CA ALA A 109 16.71 13.43 -2.94
C ALA A 109 16.54 13.90 -4.38
N SER A 110 17.65 14.03 -5.11
CA SER A 110 17.62 14.39 -6.53
C SER A 110 16.93 13.31 -7.37
N ASP A 111 16.37 13.69 -8.51
CA ASP A 111 15.76 12.75 -9.46
C ASP A 111 16.78 11.69 -9.94
N GLU A 112 18.03 12.10 -10.14
CA GLU A 112 19.16 11.21 -10.48
C GLU A 112 19.37 10.12 -9.43
N TRP A 113 19.24 10.48 -8.15
CA TRP A 113 19.35 9.54 -7.05
C TRP A 113 18.17 8.55 -7.05
N TRP A 114 16.94 9.01 -7.30
CA TRP A 114 15.78 8.12 -7.40
C TRP A 114 15.92 7.13 -8.57
N ASP A 115 16.41 7.57 -9.72
CA ASP A 115 16.64 6.74 -10.90
C ASP A 115 17.68 5.64 -10.65
N GLU A 116 18.79 5.96 -9.99
CA GLU A 116 19.80 4.97 -9.60
C GLU A 116 19.21 3.91 -8.67
N LYS A 117 18.40 4.31 -7.69
CA LYS A 117 17.78 3.38 -6.74
C LYS A 117 16.74 2.50 -7.43
N ILE A 118 15.87 3.06 -8.28
CA ILE A 118 14.87 2.28 -9.03
C ILE A 118 15.57 1.21 -9.88
N LYS A 119 16.63 1.58 -10.62
CA LYS A 119 17.43 0.64 -11.42
C LYS A 119 18.10 -0.45 -10.56
N PHE A 120 18.68 -0.07 -9.42
CA PHE A 120 19.28 -1.05 -8.50
C PHE A 120 18.25 -2.07 -8.00
N TRP A 121 17.04 -1.62 -7.69
CA TRP A 121 15.94 -2.50 -7.26
C TRP A 121 15.42 -3.40 -8.39
N GLU A 122 15.28 -2.90 -9.62
CA GLU A 122 14.85 -3.71 -10.77
C GLU A 122 15.83 -4.87 -11.04
N ILE A 123 17.14 -4.58 -11.10
CA ILE A 123 18.19 -5.57 -11.38
C ILE A 123 18.26 -6.66 -10.29
N ARG A 124 18.00 -6.30 -9.03
CA ARG A 124 18.18 -7.20 -7.89
C ARG A 124 16.95 -8.06 -7.57
N THR A 125 15.76 -7.62 -8.01
CA THR A 125 14.49 -8.29 -7.70
C THR A 125 13.98 -9.16 -8.85
N PHE A 126 14.41 -8.88 -10.08
CA PHE A 126 14.12 -9.67 -11.27
C PHE A 126 15.40 -9.86 -12.10
N PRO A 127 16.24 -10.86 -11.76
CA PRO A 127 17.34 -11.23 -12.65
C PRO A 127 16.73 -11.78 -13.95
N SER A 128 17.12 -11.18 -15.07
CA SER A 128 16.69 -11.60 -16.41
C SER A 128 17.11 -13.04 -16.75
#